data_AF-A0A956W081-F1
#
_entry.id   AF-A0A956W081-F1
#
_cell.length_a   1.000
_cell.length_b   1.000
_cell.length_c   1.000
_cell.angle_alpha   90.00
_cell.angle_beta   90.00
_cell.angle_gamma   90.00
#
_symmetry.space_group_name_H-M   'P 1'
#
loop_
_entity.id
_entity.type
_entity.pdbx_description
1 polymer ?
#
loop_
_entity_poly.entity_id
_entity_poly.type
_entity_poly.pdbx_seq_one_letter_code
_entity_poly.pdbx_strand_id
1 'polypeptide(L)'
;IAFSPTIVYYSRFFREDIYMATFTMLSFVAIWRYFDGGRDRWLVVFALAVAGSFATKEATYLSVAIMLVFLDVHLSTILAAQTLEERGTNTTLRRTMLTIAIAPYAWAIVALWPFLGSLRRSAAWTQIPRSGDLLIILGTLTVPVMAPFLKPLLESAGFVAEGRLDHPFVYSQANPDAAQNRMILAGIYLVLVGAVAFIGLQWRWKTWLIAFGSASFAYLTLFTSFWTNFDGLGTGPWGSLDYWLSQQDVFRGDQPWFYYYLLMPAYEFLPLVIAIGGAFWAVARGDAFSRYLVFWLVATWLGLSWAGEKMPWLNTHIALPTCILAAWTAQRAWT
;
A
#
# COMPACT_ATOMS: atom_id res chain seq x y z
N ILE A 1 12.30 -15.38 10.21
CA ILE A 1 11.11 -15.96 9.53
C ILE A 1 10.96 -17.44 9.86
N ALA A 2 11.94 -18.30 9.56
CA ALA A 2 11.86 -19.74 9.84
C ALA A 2 11.66 -20.12 11.34
N PHE A 3 12.00 -19.21 12.26
CA PHE A 3 11.83 -19.41 13.71
C PHE A 3 10.64 -18.67 14.32
N SER A 4 9.80 -17.99 13.52
CA SER A 4 8.61 -17.28 14.02
C SER A 4 7.48 -18.29 14.24
N PRO A 5 6.99 -18.47 15.48
CA PRO A 5 5.87 -19.35 15.76
C PRO A 5 4.60 -18.94 14.99
N THR A 6 4.31 -17.63 14.90
CA THR A 6 3.15 -17.11 14.16
C THR A 6 3.23 -17.48 12.68
N ILE A 7 4.36 -17.18 12.03
CA ILE A 7 4.50 -17.42 10.59
C ILE A 7 4.48 -18.92 10.29
N VAL A 8 5.20 -19.74 11.06
CA VAL A 8 5.22 -21.20 10.88
C VAL A 8 3.85 -21.82 11.13
N TYR A 9 3.11 -21.31 12.11
CA TYR A 9 1.76 -21.78 12.39
C TYR A 9 0.81 -21.44 11.24
N TYR A 10 0.70 -20.16 10.87
CA TYR A 10 -0.25 -19.72 9.84
C TYR A 10 0.12 -20.15 8.42
N SER A 11 1.39 -20.49 8.14
CA SER A 11 1.78 -21.06 6.85
C SER A 11 1.30 -22.50 6.63
N ARG A 12 0.82 -23.19 7.68
CA ARG A 12 0.33 -24.58 7.59
C ARG A 12 -1.17 -24.68 7.32
N PHE A 13 -1.89 -23.57 7.35
CA PHE A 13 -3.31 -23.52 7.04
C PHE A 13 -3.52 -23.07 5.60
N PHE A 14 -4.61 -23.52 5.00
CA PHE A 14 -5.08 -22.99 3.72
C PHE A 14 -5.73 -21.62 3.95
N ARG A 15 -4.89 -20.63 4.28
CA ARG A 15 -5.25 -19.26 4.64
C ARG A 15 -4.46 -18.28 3.78
N GLU A 16 -5.11 -17.18 3.46
CA GLU A 16 -4.63 -16.17 2.53
C GLU A 16 -3.51 -15.28 3.09
N ASP A 17 -3.37 -15.17 4.43
CA ASP A 17 -2.39 -14.29 5.08
C ASP A 17 -0.94 -14.57 4.69
N ILE A 18 -0.57 -15.84 4.49
CA ILE A 18 0.81 -16.20 4.15
C ILE A 18 1.17 -15.79 2.72
N TYR A 19 0.21 -15.84 1.79
CA TYR A 19 0.41 -15.37 0.42
C TYR A 19 0.53 -13.85 0.40
N MET A 20 -0.31 -13.14 1.15
CA MET A 20 -0.24 -11.68 1.28
C MET A 20 1.10 -11.25 1.92
N ALA A 21 1.56 -11.96 2.95
CA ALA A 21 2.86 -11.74 3.58
C ALA A 21 4.02 -11.92 2.59
N THR A 22 3.93 -12.92 1.70
CA THR A 22 4.91 -13.16 0.63
C THR A 22 4.96 -12.01 -0.37
N PHE A 23 3.79 -11.54 -0.84
CA PHE A 23 3.72 -10.41 -1.75
C PHE A 23 4.17 -9.10 -1.09
N THR A 24 3.82 -8.87 0.19
CA THR A 24 4.29 -7.71 0.96
C THR A 24 5.81 -7.71 1.10
N MET A 25 6.41 -8.87 1.40
CA MET A 25 7.87 -9.03 1.41
C MET A 25 8.47 -8.76 0.03
N LEU A 26 7.87 -9.27 -1.04
CA LEU A 26 8.36 -9.04 -2.40
C LEU A 26 8.30 -7.55 -2.79
N SER A 27 7.23 -6.85 -2.41
CA SER A 27 7.11 -5.40 -2.55
C SER A 27 8.21 -4.66 -1.80
N PHE A 28 8.49 -5.04 -0.55
CA PHE A 28 9.59 -4.48 0.24
C PHE A 28 10.95 -4.70 -0.46
N VAL A 29 11.25 -5.93 -0.87
CA VAL A 29 12.50 -6.23 -1.60
C VAL A 29 12.60 -5.41 -2.89
N ALA A 30 11.51 -5.29 -3.64
CA ALA A 30 11.48 -4.54 -4.89
C ALA A 30 11.75 -3.04 -4.69
N ILE A 31 11.13 -2.40 -3.68
CA ILE A 31 11.38 -1.00 -3.33
C ILE A 31 12.86 -0.77 -3.06
N TRP A 32 13.48 -1.60 -2.22
CA TRP A 32 14.88 -1.39 -1.84
C TRP A 32 15.87 -1.71 -2.96
N ARG A 33 15.61 -2.77 -3.71
CA ARG A 33 16.42 -3.07 -4.89
C ARG A 33 16.30 -1.99 -5.98
N TYR A 34 15.16 -1.31 -6.05
CA TYR A 34 14.99 -0.13 -6.90
C TYR A 34 15.74 1.08 -6.35
N PHE A 35 15.67 1.34 -5.04
CA PHE A 35 16.45 2.40 -4.39
C PHE A 35 17.96 2.23 -4.54
N ASP A 36 18.49 1.01 -4.56
CA ASP A 36 19.91 0.77 -4.78
C ASP A 36 20.28 0.90 -6.27
N GLY A 37 19.60 0.12 -7.12
CA GLY A 37 20.04 -0.09 -8.50
C GLY A 37 19.36 0.78 -9.55
N GLY A 38 18.21 1.39 -9.25
CA GLY A 38 17.42 2.17 -10.21
C GLY A 38 16.94 1.39 -11.45
N ARG A 39 16.95 0.04 -11.39
CA ARG A 39 16.62 -0.80 -12.55
C ARG A 39 15.12 -1.05 -12.66
N ASP A 40 14.57 -0.79 -13.83
CA ASP A 40 13.13 -0.88 -14.16
C ASP A 40 12.47 -2.21 -13.84
N ARG A 41 13.22 -3.32 -13.93
CA ARG A 41 12.71 -4.63 -13.57
C ARG A 41 12.12 -4.66 -12.15
N TRP A 42 12.66 -3.86 -11.23
CA TRP A 42 12.15 -3.79 -9.86
C TRP A 42 10.84 -3.02 -9.75
N LEU A 43 10.55 -2.07 -10.65
CA LEU A 43 9.23 -1.43 -10.75
C LEU A 43 8.17 -2.44 -11.22
N VAL A 44 8.53 -3.33 -12.15
CA VAL A 44 7.64 -4.40 -12.63
C VAL A 44 7.42 -5.45 -11.53
N VAL A 45 8.47 -5.88 -10.84
CA VAL A 45 8.34 -6.80 -9.69
C VAL A 45 7.48 -6.18 -8.59
N PHE A 46 7.68 -4.90 -8.28
CA PHE A 46 6.86 -4.17 -7.32
C PHE A 46 5.39 -4.12 -7.74
N ALA A 47 5.11 -3.79 -9.01
CA ALA A 47 3.76 -3.78 -9.55
C ALA A 47 3.05 -5.14 -9.45
N LEU A 48 3.73 -6.21 -9.85
CA LEU A 48 3.22 -7.59 -9.76
C LEU A 48 3.02 -8.03 -8.30
N ALA A 49 3.90 -7.62 -7.39
CA ALA A 49 3.78 -7.93 -5.97
C ALA A 49 2.56 -7.23 -5.35
N VAL A 50 2.36 -5.93 -5.63
CA VAL A 50 1.18 -5.18 -5.18
C VAL A 50 -0.11 -5.79 -5.74
N ALA A 51 -0.15 -6.11 -7.04
CA ALA A 51 -1.31 -6.76 -7.65
C ALA A 51 -1.60 -8.15 -7.06
N GLY A 52 -0.56 -8.96 -6.83
CA GLY A 52 -0.69 -10.26 -6.18
C GLY A 52 -1.23 -10.15 -4.75
N SER A 53 -0.81 -9.13 -4.01
CA SER A 53 -1.34 -8.83 -2.68
C SER A 53 -2.83 -8.49 -2.73
N PHE A 54 -3.24 -7.59 -3.64
CA PHE A 54 -4.66 -7.25 -3.83
C PHE A 54 -5.51 -8.44 -4.28
N ALA A 55 -4.92 -9.38 -5.05
CA ALA A 55 -5.59 -10.62 -5.43
C ALA A 55 -5.69 -11.65 -4.30
N THR A 56 -5.06 -11.38 -3.16
CA THR A 56 -5.02 -12.31 -2.03
C THR A 56 -5.96 -11.92 -0.91
N LYS A 57 -5.84 -10.68 -0.40
CA LYS A 57 -6.55 -10.25 0.81
C LYS A 57 -6.73 -8.73 0.86
N GLU A 58 -7.89 -8.31 1.34
CA GLU A 58 -8.32 -6.93 1.57
C GLU A 58 -7.45 -6.17 2.59
N ALA A 59 -6.80 -6.86 3.54
CA ALA A 59 -5.82 -6.23 4.43
C ALA A 59 -4.62 -5.60 3.67
N THR A 60 -4.47 -5.88 2.37
CA THR A 60 -3.54 -5.19 1.46
C THR A 60 -3.75 -3.68 1.46
N TYR A 61 -4.98 -3.17 1.63
CA TYR A 61 -5.25 -1.74 1.69
C TYR A 61 -4.46 -1.03 2.79
N LEU A 62 -4.34 -1.66 3.97
CA LEU A 62 -3.50 -1.16 5.05
C LEU A 62 -2.02 -1.19 4.68
N SER A 63 -1.54 -2.29 4.07
CA SER A 63 -0.13 -2.42 3.68
C SER A 63 0.29 -1.39 2.63
N VAL A 64 -0.58 -1.13 1.65
CA VAL A 64 -0.39 -0.10 0.63
C VAL A 64 -0.41 1.30 1.23
N ALA A 65 -1.31 1.59 2.16
CA ALA A 65 -1.33 2.87 2.87
C ALA A 65 -0.02 3.12 3.64
N ILE A 66 0.54 2.09 4.28
CA ILE A 66 1.84 2.16 4.96
C ILE A 66 2.96 2.44 3.94
N MET A 67 3.00 1.72 2.82
CA MET A 67 4.00 1.97 1.77
C MET A 67 3.88 3.40 1.21
N LEU A 68 2.66 3.87 0.97
CA LEU A 68 2.36 5.22 0.48
C LEU A 68 2.93 6.28 1.42
N VAL A 69 2.57 6.23 2.71
CA VAL A 69 3.02 7.21 3.71
C VAL A 69 4.54 7.24 3.80
N PHE A 70 5.20 6.07 3.80
CA PHE A 70 6.65 6.04 3.82
C PHE A 70 7.26 6.68 2.57
N LEU A 71 6.78 6.31 1.38
CA LEU A 71 7.31 6.82 0.13
C LEU A 71 7.07 8.33 -0.01
N ASP A 72 5.92 8.84 0.45
CA ASP A 72 5.60 10.27 0.50
C ASP A 72 6.56 11.02 1.42
N VAL A 73 6.82 10.53 2.64
CA VAL A 73 7.77 11.13 3.57
C VAL A 73 9.20 11.08 3.03
N HIS A 74 9.60 9.94 2.45
CA HIS A 74 10.94 9.77 1.87
C HIS A 74 11.16 10.72 0.69
N LEU A 75 10.20 10.80 -0.24
CA LEU A 75 10.21 11.76 -1.34
C LEU A 75 10.28 13.20 -0.82
N SER A 76 9.43 13.54 0.14
CA SER A 76 9.36 14.89 0.70
C SER A 76 10.64 15.30 1.41
N THR A 77 11.36 14.34 2.01
CA THR A 77 12.67 14.57 2.62
C THR A 77 13.69 14.96 1.55
N ILE A 78 13.69 14.26 0.41
CA ILE A 78 14.59 14.56 -0.72
C ILE A 78 14.26 15.93 -1.32
N LEU A 79 12.98 16.20 -1.60
CA LEU A 79 12.54 17.48 -2.16
C LEU A 79 12.82 18.65 -1.22
N ALA A 80 12.58 18.48 0.09
CA ALA A 80 12.89 19.49 1.10
C ALA A 80 14.40 19.76 1.19
N ALA A 81 15.23 18.71 1.14
CA ALA A 81 16.68 18.86 1.15
C ALA A 81 17.16 19.66 -0.07
N GLN A 82 16.72 19.31 -1.28
CA GLN A 82 17.06 20.04 -2.51
C GLN A 82 16.71 21.53 -2.40
N THR A 83 15.48 21.84 -1.97
CA THR A 83 15.03 23.23 -1.83
C THR A 83 15.86 24.02 -0.81
N LEU A 84 16.21 23.40 0.32
CA LEU A 84 16.93 24.09 1.40
C LEU A 84 18.44 24.20 1.15
N GLU A 85 19.03 23.23 0.45
CA GLU A 85 20.43 23.24 0.02
C GLU A 85 20.68 24.36 -0.98
N GLU A 86 19.82 24.49 -1.99
CA GLU A 86 19.89 25.59 -2.95
C GLU A 86 19.77 26.97 -2.27
N ARG A 87 18.96 27.06 -1.21
CA ARG A 87 18.77 28.28 -0.44
C ARG A 87 19.84 28.52 0.62
N GLY A 88 20.83 27.64 0.79
CA GLY A 88 21.87 27.75 1.83
C GLY A 88 21.33 27.70 3.26
N THR A 89 20.16 27.09 3.48
CA THR A 89 19.43 27.12 4.77
C THR A 89 19.08 25.73 5.32
N ASN A 90 19.76 24.69 4.83
CA ASN A 90 19.53 23.31 5.22
C ASN A 90 19.96 23.04 6.67
N THR A 91 18.99 23.09 7.58
CA THR A 91 19.12 22.63 8.97
C THR A 91 18.16 21.48 9.22
N THR A 92 18.47 20.61 10.18
CA THR A 92 17.59 19.46 10.52
C THR A 92 16.16 19.91 10.82
N LEU A 93 15.97 20.99 11.58
CA LEU A 93 14.65 21.52 11.92
C LEU A 93 13.88 21.98 10.67
N ARG A 94 14.49 22.83 9.82
CA ARG A 94 13.85 23.35 8.61
C ARG A 94 13.52 22.23 7.63
N ARG A 95 14.44 21.27 7.48
CA ARG A 95 14.21 20.10 6.61
C ARG A 95 13.02 19.29 7.10
N THR A 96 12.97 18.96 8.39
CA THR A 96 11.82 18.22 8.96
C THR A 96 10.51 18.98 8.81
N MET A 97 10.48 20.29 9.11
CA MET A 97 9.26 21.11 8.94
C MET A 97 8.78 21.11 7.48
N LEU A 98 9.69 21.31 6.52
CA LEU A 98 9.35 21.32 5.11
C LEU A 98 8.94 19.92 4.61
N THR A 99 9.58 18.85 5.11
CA THR A 99 9.17 17.47 4.83
C THR A 99 7.72 17.22 5.28
N ILE A 100 7.35 17.65 6.50
CA ILE A 100 5.98 17.51 7.02
C ILE A 100 5.00 18.33 6.16
N ALA A 101 5.39 19.51 5.71
CA ALA A 101 4.54 20.34 4.85
C ALA A 101 4.32 19.74 3.45
N ILE A 102 5.33 19.07 2.88
CA ILE A 102 5.26 18.49 1.53
C ILE A 102 4.60 17.10 1.56
N ALA A 103 4.82 16.30 2.60
CA ALA A 103 4.41 14.88 2.66
C ALA A 103 2.95 14.60 2.27
N PRO A 104 1.94 15.34 2.76
CA PRO A 104 0.54 15.08 2.40
C PRO A 104 0.22 15.24 0.90
N TYR A 105 1.07 15.98 0.18
CA TYR A 105 0.88 16.32 -1.23
C TYR A 105 1.90 15.65 -2.14
N ALA A 106 2.82 14.85 -1.61
CA ALA A 106 3.97 14.36 -2.37
C ALA A 106 3.55 13.44 -3.54
N TRP A 107 2.57 12.57 -3.34
CA TRP A 107 1.93 11.78 -4.40
C TRP A 107 1.35 12.67 -5.51
N ALA A 108 0.65 13.77 -5.17
CA ALA A 108 0.05 14.68 -6.13
C ALA A 108 1.10 15.50 -6.89
N ILE A 109 2.16 15.93 -6.19
CA ILE A 109 3.31 16.62 -6.78
C ILE A 109 3.93 15.76 -7.88
N VAL A 110 4.08 14.46 -7.64
CA VAL A 110 4.65 13.55 -8.62
C VAL A 110 3.67 13.21 -9.73
N ALA A 111 2.39 12.98 -9.41
CA ALA A 111 1.35 12.71 -10.41
C ALA A 111 1.18 13.87 -11.41
N LEU A 112 1.38 15.11 -10.96
CA LEU A 112 1.27 16.33 -11.78
C LEU A 112 2.63 16.93 -12.15
N TRP A 113 3.73 16.19 -11.97
CA TRP A 113 5.09 16.69 -12.13
C TRP A 113 5.37 17.46 -13.44
N PRO A 114 4.85 17.05 -14.62
CA PRO A 114 5.04 17.79 -15.86
C PRO A 114 4.42 19.19 -15.85
N PHE A 115 3.34 19.39 -15.09
CA PHE A 115 2.56 20.63 -15.06
C PHE A 115 3.05 21.63 -14.00
N LEU A 116 3.81 21.15 -13.01
CA LEU A 116 4.30 21.97 -11.89
C LEU A 116 5.57 22.77 -12.23
N GLY A 117 5.75 23.21 -13.47
CA GLY A 117 7.00 23.83 -13.94
C GLY A 117 7.43 25.08 -13.15
N SER A 118 6.47 25.95 -12.78
CA SER A 118 6.78 27.15 -11.96
C SER A 118 7.21 26.77 -10.54
N LEU A 119 6.46 25.89 -9.88
CA LEU A 119 6.75 25.41 -8.53
C LEU A 119 8.09 24.65 -8.48
N ARG A 120 8.35 23.79 -9.45
CA ARG A 120 9.61 23.04 -9.55
C ARG A 120 10.80 23.97 -9.69
N ARG A 121 10.71 25.03 -10.50
CA ARG A 121 11.79 26.03 -10.62
C ARG A 121 12.00 26.80 -9.31
N SER A 122 10.93 27.26 -8.66
CA SER A 122 11.05 28.03 -7.41
C SER A 122 11.51 27.20 -6.21
N ALA A 123 11.24 25.89 -6.24
CA ALA A 123 11.65 24.93 -5.22
C ALA A 123 12.95 24.17 -5.57
N ALA A 124 13.57 24.46 -6.73
CA ALA A 124 14.78 23.81 -7.23
C ALA A 124 14.65 22.28 -7.44
N TRP A 125 13.47 21.81 -7.80
CA TRP A 125 13.20 20.40 -8.06
C TRP A 125 13.52 20.02 -9.51
N THR A 126 14.63 19.31 -9.71
CA THR A 126 15.18 19.00 -11.03
C THR A 126 14.52 17.77 -11.66
N GLN A 127 14.60 16.64 -10.96
CA GLN A 127 14.13 15.32 -11.41
C GLN A 127 13.27 14.64 -10.35
N ILE A 128 12.41 13.72 -10.80
CA ILE A 128 11.62 12.88 -9.91
C ILE A 128 12.60 11.91 -9.20
N PRO A 129 12.67 11.91 -7.86
CA PRO A 129 13.45 10.92 -7.12
C PRO A 129 12.88 9.51 -7.28
N ARG A 130 13.69 8.48 -7.01
CA ARG A 130 13.26 7.07 -7.12
C ARG A 130 12.01 6.73 -6.29
N SER A 131 11.79 7.40 -5.16
CA SER A 131 10.54 7.23 -4.39
C SER A 131 9.32 7.77 -5.14
N GLY A 132 9.47 8.81 -5.95
CA GLY A 132 8.41 9.31 -6.84
C GLY A 132 8.04 8.30 -7.92
N ASP A 133 9.03 7.63 -8.53
CA ASP A 133 8.76 6.55 -9.49
C ASP A 133 7.89 5.42 -8.88
N LEU A 134 8.23 5.00 -7.66
CA LEU A 134 7.45 4.00 -6.91
C LEU A 134 6.06 4.51 -6.53
N LEU A 135 5.92 5.79 -6.16
CA LEU A 135 4.61 6.41 -5.89
C LEU A 135 3.71 6.42 -7.11
N ILE A 136 4.25 6.68 -8.31
CA ILE A 136 3.46 6.63 -9.55
C ILE A 136 2.96 5.20 -9.77
N ILE A 137 3.83 4.20 -9.66
CA ILE A 137 3.41 2.80 -9.83
C ILE A 137 2.39 2.39 -8.76
N LEU A 138 2.66 2.66 -7.48
CA LEU A 138 1.77 2.31 -6.38
C LEU A 138 0.41 3.00 -6.52
N GLY A 139 0.41 4.31 -6.76
CA GLY A 139 -0.81 5.12 -6.91
C GLY A 139 -1.64 4.70 -8.12
N THR A 140 -1.01 4.55 -9.29
CA THR A 140 -1.75 4.17 -10.51
C THR A 140 -2.36 2.77 -10.44
N LEU A 141 -1.75 1.83 -9.73
CA LEU A 141 -2.32 0.51 -9.47
C LEU A 141 -3.43 0.53 -8.40
N THR A 142 -3.31 1.41 -7.41
CA THR A 142 -4.22 1.42 -6.26
C THR A 142 -5.49 2.21 -6.54
N VAL A 143 -5.42 3.33 -7.26
CA VAL A 143 -6.58 4.21 -7.50
C VAL A 143 -7.80 3.48 -8.09
N PRO A 144 -7.68 2.61 -9.11
CA PRO A 144 -8.83 1.89 -9.65
C PRO A 144 -9.49 0.96 -8.61
N VAL A 145 -8.71 0.25 -7.79
CA VAL A 145 -9.25 -0.65 -6.75
C VAL A 145 -9.75 0.09 -5.50
N MET A 146 -9.56 1.41 -5.43
CA MET A 146 -10.14 2.32 -4.45
C MET A 146 -11.51 2.86 -4.85
N ALA A 147 -12.06 2.44 -6.01
CA ALA A 147 -13.33 2.94 -6.52
C ALA A 147 -14.49 2.93 -5.49
N PRO A 148 -14.64 1.92 -4.61
CA PRO A 148 -15.70 1.93 -3.59
C PRO A 148 -15.65 3.13 -2.63
N PHE A 149 -14.51 3.77 -2.40
CA PHE A 149 -14.46 5.00 -1.60
C PHE A 149 -15.20 6.18 -2.23
N LEU A 150 -15.51 6.12 -3.53
CA LEU A 150 -16.32 7.13 -4.21
C LEU A 150 -17.82 6.96 -3.92
N LYS A 151 -18.26 5.82 -3.40
CA LYS A 151 -19.68 5.53 -3.17
C LYS A 151 -20.40 6.63 -2.35
N PRO A 152 -19.92 7.03 -1.15
CA PRO A 152 -20.59 8.08 -0.37
C PRO A 152 -20.66 9.42 -1.12
N LEU A 153 -19.64 9.74 -1.92
CA LEU A 153 -19.63 10.96 -2.74
C LEU A 153 -20.69 10.89 -3.85
N LEU A 154 -20.77 9.77 -4.57
CA LEU A 154 -21.73 9.56 -5.64
C LEU A 154 -23.19 9.56 -5.15
N GLU A 155 -23.42 8.97 -3.98
CA GLU A 155 -24.73 8.96 -3.31
C GLU A 155 -25.11 10.37 -2.84
N SER A 156 -24.21 11.08 -2.15
CA SER A 156 -24.47 12.45 -1.68
C SER A 156 -24.70 13.46 -2.80
N ALA A 157 -24.07 13.27 -3.96
CA ALA A 157 -24.26 14.09 -5.15
C ALA A 157 -25.51 13.72 -5.96
N GLY A 158 -26.23 12.66 -5.59
CA GLY A 158 -27.44 12.19 -6.27
C GLY A 158 -27.20 11.51 -7.61
N PHE A 159 -25.96 11.12 -7.93
CA PHE A 159 -25.65 10.36 -9.14
C PHE A 159 -26.10 8.89 -9.03
N VAL A 160 -26.16 8.37 -7.81
CA VAL A 160 -26.48 6.98 -7.50
C VAL A 160 -27.41 6.97 -6.29
N ALA A 161 -28.42 6.08 -6.29
CA ALA A 161 -29.29 5.90 -5.14
C ALA A 161 -28.53 5.23 -3.97
N GLU A 162 -28.84 5.62 -2.74
CA GLU A 162 -28.24 5.06 -1.53
C GLU A 162 -28.41 3.54 -1.49
N GLY A 163 -27.32 2.83 -1.17
CA GLY A 163 -27.34 1.37 -1.03
C GLY A 163 -27.34 0.60 -2.36
N ARG A 164 -27.39 1.30 -3.51
CA ARG A 164 -27.52 0.67 -4.84
C ARG A 164 -26.30 -0.14 -5.23
N LEU A 165 -25.10 0.30 -4.82
CA LEU A 165 -23.83 -0.30 -5.22
C LEU A 165 -23.23 -1.22 -4.14
N ASP A 166 -24.04 -1.61 -3.16
CA ASP A 166 -23.60 -2.39 -2.01
C ASP A 166 -23.42 -3.86 -2.39
N HIS A 167 -22.34 -4.44 -1.91
CA HIS A 167 -22.12 -5.87 -1.96
C HIS A 167 -23.07 -6.59 -0.98
N PRO A 168 -23.68 -7.74 -1.35
CA PRO A 168 -23.57 -8.44 -2.64
C PRO A 168 -24.61 -7.99 -3.69
N PHE A 169 -25.52 -7.09 -3.33
CA PHE A 169 -26.70 -6.75 -4.12
C PHE A 169 -26.37 -6.17 -5.50
N VAL A 170 -25.26 -5.41 -5.61
CA VAL A 170 -24.79 -4.81 -6.87
C VAL A 170 -24.49 -5.84 -7.96
N TYR A 171 -24.13 -7.08 -7.59
CA TYR A 171 -23.81 -8.17 -8.51
C TYR A 171 -24.88 -9.26 -8.60
N SER A 172 -25.97 -9.15 -7.83
CA SER A 172 -27.02 -10.16 -7.84
C SER A 172 -27.72 -10.23 -9.19
N GLN A 173 -27.71 -11.39 -9.84
CA GLN A 173 -28.41 -11.59 -11.12
C GLN A 173 -29.94 -11.50 -10.97
N ALA A 174 -30.46 -11.69 -9.76
CA ALA A 174 -31.88 -11.51 -9.45
C ALA A 174 -32.27 -10.04 -9.30
N ASN A 175 -31.30 -9.12 -9.27
CA ASN A 175 -31.55 -7.69 -9.19
C ASN A 175 -32.02 -7.15 -10.55
N PRO A 176 -33.24 -6.61 -10.67
CA PRO A 176 -33.74 -6.07 -11.95
C PRO A 176 -32.86 -4.93 -12.50
N ASP A 177 -32.12 -4.26 -11.62
CA ASP A 177 -31.24 -3.13 -11.93
C ASP A 177 -29.79 -3.54 -12.24
N ALA A 178 -29.48 -4.84 -12.28
CA ALA A 178 -28.11 -5.34 -12.42
C ALA A 178 -27.39 -4.81 -13.67
N ALA A 179 -28.10 -4.67 -14.80
CA ALA A 179 -27.52 -4.14 -16.03
C ALA A 179 -27.07 -2.68 -15.87
N GLN A 180 -27.90 -1.84 -15.26
CA GLN A 180 -27.59 -0.44 -14.99
C GLN A 180 -26.45 -0.32 -13.97
N ASN A 181 -26.42 -1.16 -12.94
CA ASN A 181 -25.33 -1.18 -11.95
C ASN A 181 -23.99 -1.48 -12.61
N ARG A 182 -23.94 -2.48 -13.50
CA ARG A 182 -22.72 -2.79 -14.28
C ARG A 182 -22.27 -1.61 -15.15
N MET A 183 -23.20 -0.89 -15.76
CA MET A 183 -22.86 0.30 -16.56
C MET A 183 -22.28 1.43 -15.70
N ILE A 184 -22.86 1.67 -14.52
CA ILE A 184 -22.35 2.68 -13.57
C ILE A 184 -20.93 2.31 -13.14
N LEU A 185 -20.71 1.07 -12.71
CA LEU A 185 -19.38 0.58 -12.32
C LEU A 185 -18.37 0.70 -13.47
N ALA A 186 -18.75 0.28 -14.68
CA ALA A 186 -17.90 0.41 -15.87
C ALA A 186 -17.54 1.87 -16.16
N GLY A 187 -18.48 2.80 -16.00
CA GLY A 187 -18.23 4.24 -16.13
C GLY A 187 -17.23 4.77 -15.11
N ILE A 188 -17.39 4.39 -13.83
CA ILE A 188 -16.45 4.75 -12.75
C ILE A 188 -15.05 4.23 -13.06
N TYR A 189 -14.93 2.95 -13.43
CA TYR A 189 -13.65 2.36 -13.80
C TYR A 189 -13.02 3.01 -15.02
N LEU A 190 -13.81 3.35 -16.04
CA LEU A 190 -13.30 4.04 -17.22
C LEU A 190 -12.70 5.41 -16.86
N VAL A 191 -13.37 6.17 -15.99
CA VAL A 191 -12.87 7.47 -15.50
C VAL A 191 -11.58 7.29 -14.70
N LEU A 192 -11.55 6.35 -13.74
CA LEU A 192 -10.38 6.10 -12.90
C LEU A 192 -9.19 5.56 -13.69
N VAL A 193 -9.41 4.60 -14.58
CA VAL A 193 -8.39 4.06 -15.48
C VAL A 193 -7.89 5.16 -16.43
N GLY A 194 -8.78 6.01 -16.95
CA GLY A 194 -8.41 7.17 -17.75
C GLY A 194 -7.52 8.16 -16.99
N ALA A 195 -7.84 8.45 -15.73
CA ALA A 195 -7.05 9.33 -14.88
C ALA A 195 -5.65 8.76 -14.59
N VAL A 196 -5.54 7.48 -14.25
CA VAL A 196 -4.23 6.86 -14.02
C VAL A 196 -3.43 6.69 -15.31
N ALA A 197 -4.09 6.45 -16.45
CA ALA A 197 -3.44 6.42 -17.75
C ALA A 197 -2.90 7.80 -18.15
N PHE A 198 -3.64 8.87 -17.86
CA PHE A 198 -3.15 10.24 -18.07
C PHE A 198 -1.84 10.50 -17.30
N ILE A 199 -1.77 10.08 -16.03
CA ILE A 199 -0.56 10.21 -15.21
C ILE A 199 0.56 9.31 -15.75
N GLY A 200 0.27 8.03 -15.97
CA GLY A 200 1.26 7.02 -16.35
C GLY A 200 1.84 7.21 -17.74
N LEU A 201 1.06 7.65 -18.73
CA LEU A 201 1.56 7.90 -20.08
C LEU A 201 2.46 9.13 -20.17
N GLN A 202 2.42 10.02 -19.17
CA GLN A 202 3.32 11.17 -19.09
C GLN A 202 4.64 10.83 -18.40
N TRP A 203 4.68 9.76 -17.61
CA TRP A 203 5.86 9.33 -16.88
C TRP A 203 6.39 8.01 -17.46
N ARG A 204 7.57 8.03 -18.08
CA ARG A 204 8.29 6.82 -18.52
C ARG A 204 7.36 5.77 -19.15
N TRP A 205 6.53 6.21 -20.10
CA TRP A 205 5.33 5.49 -20.57
C TRP A 205 5.55 4.01 -20.90
N LYS A 206 6.72 3.63 -21.44
CA LYS A 206 7.06 2.22 -21.72
C LYS A 206 7.16 1.40 -20.43
N THR A 207 7.90 1.89 -19.45
CA THR A 207 8.06 1.24 -18.14
C THR A 207 6.71 1.16 -17.43
N TRP A 208 5.92 2.24 -17.48
CA TRP A 208 4.59 2.26 -16.91
C TRP A 208 3.65 1.24 -17.58
N LEU A 209 3.56 1.21 -18.91
CA LEU A 209 2.73 0.24 -19.63
C LEU A 209 3.11 -1.21 -19.31
N ILE A 210 4.40 -1.52 -19.19
CA ILE A 210 4.85 -2.86 -18.82
C ILE A 210 4.44 -3.18 -17.39
N ALA A 211 4.70 -2.29 -16.43
CA ALA A 211 4.41 -2.51 -15.02
C ALA A 211 2.89 -2.58 -14.76
N PHE A 212 2.14 -1.56 -15.17
CA PHE A 212 0.70 -1.47 -15.01
C PHE A 212 -0.03 -2.56 -15.81
N GLY A 213 0.38 -2.77 -17.06
CA GLY A 213 -0.21 -3.78 -17.94
C GLY A 213 0.01 -5.20 -17.45
N SER A 214 1.23 -5.57 -17.04
CA SER A 214 1.51 -6.91 -16.51
C SER A 214 0.81 -7.16 -15.17
N ALA A 215 0.79 -6.17 -14.27
CA ALA A 215 0.09 -6.25 -12.99
C ALA A 215 -1.43 -6.37 -13.18
N SER A 216 -2.03 -5.53 -14.03
CA SER A 216 -3.45 -5.58 -14.34
C SER A 216 -3.83 -6.89 -15.04
N PHE A 217 -3.01 -7.36 -15.99
CA PHE A 217 -3.23 -8.64 -16.66
C PHE A 217 -3.22 -9.80 -15.67
N ALA A 218 -2.22 -9.86 -14.78
CA ALA A 218 -2.15 -10.90 -13.74
C ALA A 218 -3.35 -10.84 -12.79
N TYR A 219 -3.67 -9.65 -12.28
CA TYR A 219 -4.81 -9.42 -11.39
C TYR A 219 -6.13 -9.85 -12.04
N LEU A 220 -6.44 -9.35 -13.24
CA LEU A 220 -7.69 -9.62 -13.93
C LEU A 220 -7.80 -11.09 -14.35
N THR A 221 -6.70 -11.73 -14.74
CA THR A 221 -6.69 -13.17 -15.02
C THR A 221 -7.11 -13.98 -13.79
N LEU A 222 -6.61 -13.62 -12.60
CA LEU A 222 -6.96 -14.33 -11.36
C LEU A 222 -8.42 -14.08 -10.97
N PHE A 223 -8.88 -12.83 -10.96
CA PHE A 223 -10.26 -12.51 -10.57
C PHE A 223 -11.31 -13.05 -11.54
N THR A 224 -10.97 -13.17 -12.83
CA THR A 224 -11.87 -13.77 -13.83
C THR A 224 -11.81 -15.29 -13.88
N SER A 225 -11.13 -15.95 -12.92
CA SER A 225 -10.92 -17.40 -12.93
C SER A 225 -10.33 -17.87 -14.27
N PHE A 226 -9.23 -17.26 -14.69
CA PHE A 226 -8.61 -17.47 -16.00
C PHE A 226 -9.56 -17.18 -17.16
N TRP A 227 -10.26 -16.04 -17.12
CA TRP A 227 -11.15 -15.55 -18.18
C TRP A 227 -12.40 -16.41 -18.42
N THR A 228 -12.75 -17.27 -17.47
CA THR A 228 -13.94 -18.13 -17.55
C THR A 228 -15.15 -17.54 -16.81
N ASN A 229 -14.92 -16.59 -15.89
CA ASN A 229 -15.95 -15.92 -15.10
C ASN A 229 -15.78 -14.39 -15.14
N PHE A 230 -16.57 -13.70 -15.97
CA PHE A 230 -16.48 -12.25 -16.12
C PHE A 230 -17.14 -11.46 -14.98
N ASP A 231 -17.96 -12.09 -14.13
CA ASP A 231 -18.51 -11.42 -12.93
C ASP A 231 -17.39 -11.05 -11.92
N GLY A 232 -16.23 -11.71 -12.05
CA GLY A 232 -14.99 -11.37 -11.35
C GLY A 232 -14.51 -9.93 -11.56
N LEU A 233 -14.83 -9.32 -12.71
CA LEU A 233 -14.45 -7.95 -13.02
C LEU A 233 -15.16 -6.91 -12.15
N GLY A 234 -16.32 -7.25 -11.60
CA GLY A 234 -17.01 -6.42 -10.62
C GLY A 234 -16.66 -6.81 -9.19
N THR A 235 -16.83 -8.09 -8.87
CA THR A 235 -16.67 -8.61 -7.50
C THR A 235 -15.25 -8.46 -6.94
N GLY A 236 -14.22 -8.49 -7.79
CA GLY A 236 -12.85 -8.25 -7.37
C GLY A 236 -12.57 -6.78 -7.06
N PRO A 237 -12.40 -5.91 -8.08
CA PRO A 237 -12.05 -4.50 -7.89
C PRO A 237 -12.97 -3.67 -7.00
N TRP A 238 -14.27 -3.95 -6.97
CA TRP A 238 -15.23 -3.19 -6.16
C TRP A 238 -15.72 -4.01 -4.97
N GLY A 239 -16.15 -5.24 -5.20
CA GLY A 239 -16.71 -6.10 -4.15
C GLY A 239 -15.76 -6.35 -2.98
N SER A 240 -14.46 -6.52 -3.22
CA SER A 240 -13.49 -6.79 -2.15
C SER A 240 -13.39 -5.67 -1.11
N LEU A 241 -13.20 -4.42 -1.56
CA LEU A 241 -13.11 -3.27 -0.65
C LEU A 241 -14.47 -2.92 -0.02
N ASP A 242 -15.55 -2.90 -0.81
CA ASP A 242 -16.88 -2.59 -0.29
C ASP A 242 -17.30 -3.60 0.79
N TYR A 243 -17.05 -4.89 0.55
CA TYR A 243 -17.22 -5.93 1.58
C TYR A 243 -16.35 -5.65 2.79
N TRP A 244 -15.04 -5.43 2.64
CA TRP A 244 -14.14 -5.20 3.77
C TRP A 244 -14.53 -4.00 4.63
N LEU A 245 -14.98 -2.91 4.01
CA LEU A 245 -15.47 -1.72 4.71
C LEU A 245 -16.69 -2.07 5.57
N SER A 246 -17.65 -2.83 5.04
CA SER A 246 -18.82 -3.29 5.81
C SER A 246 -18.44 -4.17 7.02
N GLN A 247 -17.28 -4.85 6.99
CA GLN A 247 -16.85 -5.70 8.10
C GLN A 247 -16.31 -4.92 9.30
N GLN A 248 -15.95 -3.65 9.13
CA GLN A 248 -15.43 -2.84 10.23
C GLN A 248 -16.50 -2.54 11.28
N ASP A 249 -17.77 -2.39 10.86
CA ASP A 249 -18.91 -2.13 11.77
C ASP A 249 -19.37 -3.38 12.54
N VAL A 250 -19.01 -4.58 12.05
CA VAL A 250 -19.37 -5.85 12.68
C VAL A 250 -18.40 -6.23 13.80
N PHE A 251 -17.24 -5.58 13.89
CA PHE A 251 -16.18 -5.87 14.87
C PHE A 251 -15.82 -7.36 14.93
N ARG A 252 -15.58 -7.99 13.78
CA ARG A 252 -15.31 -9.43 13.71
C ARG A 252 -14.16 -9.83 14.65
N GLY A 253 -14.45 -10.79 15.52
CA GLY A 253 -13.56 -11.30 16.56
C GLY A 253 -13.80 -10.68 17.95
N ASP A 254 -14.45 -9.51 18.02
CA ASP A 254 -14.82 -8.77 19.24
C ASP A 254 -13.69 -8.69 20.28
N GLN A 255 -12.46 -8.44 19.80
CA GLN A 255 -11.27 -8.37 20.64
C GLN A 255 -10.99 -6.91 21.07
N PRO A 256 -10.40 -6.69 22.27
CA PRO A 256 -10.05 -5.36 22.72
C PRO A 256 -8.93 -4.72 21.88
N TRP A 257 -8.76 -3.40 21.96
CA TRP A 257 -7.72 -2.67 21.23
C TRP A 257 -6.30 -3.15 21.55
N PHE A 258 -6.07 -3.68 22.75
CA PHE A 258 -4.76 -4.19 23.18
C PHE A 258 -4.51 -5.66 22.77
N TYR A 259 -5.40 -6.27 21.99
CA TYR A 259 -5.33 -7.70 21.61
C TYR A 259 -3.95 -8.13 21.06
N TYR A 260 -3.42 -7.42 20.06
CA TYR A 260 -2.11 -7.74 19.49
C TYR A 260 -0.94 -7.41 20.43
N TYR A 261 -1.15 -6.56 21.44
CA TYR A 261 -0.16 -6.28 22.50
C TYR A 261 -0.02 -7.45 23.47
N LEU A 262 -1.01 -8.34 23.56
CA LEU A 262 -0.89 -9.60 24.27
C LEU A 262 -0.36 -10.71 23.36
N LEU A 263 -0.84 -10.76 22.12
CA LEU A 263 -0.51 -11.83 21.18
C LEU A 263 0.96 -11.79 20.73
N MET A 264 1.49 -10.62 20.37
CA MET A 264 2.86 -10.49 19.89
C MET A 264 3.90 -10.94 20.93
N PRO A 265 3.87 -10.47 22.19
CA PRO A 265 4.80 -10.98 23.21
C PRO A 265 4.61 -12.47 23.51
N ALA A 266 3.38 -13.00 23.47
CA ALA A 266 3.13 -14.41 23.74
C ALA A 266 3.72 -15.35 22.68
N TYR A 267 3.62 -14.98 21.39
CA TYR A 267 4.00 -15.85 20.28
C TYR A 267 5.30 -15.45 19.58
N GLU A 268 5.72 -14.19 19.65
CA GLU A 268 6.88 -13.64 18.94
C GLU A 268 7.93 -13.05 19.89
N PHE A 269 8.00 -13.50 21.15
CA PHE A 269 8.90 -12.92 22.17
C PHE A 269 10.36 -12.77 21.69
N LEU A 270 10.92 -13.80 21.03
CA LEU A 270 12.32 -13.81 20.62
C LEU A 270 12.63 -12.74 19.55
N PRO A 271 11.99 -12.73 18.37
CA PRO A 271 12.22 -11.66 17.40
C PRO A 271 11.77 -10.30 17.95
N LEU A 272 10.74 -10.23 18.77
CA LEU A 272 10.26 -8.96 19.34
C LEU A 272 11.30 -8.30 20.24
N VAL A 273 11.94 -9.03 21.16
CA VAL A 273 12.98 -8.48 22.05
C VAL A 273 14.16 -7.94 21.24
N ILE A 274 14.62 -8.69 20.24
CA ILE A 274 15.72 -8.27 19.36
C ILE A 274 15.31 -7.03 18.55
N ALA A 275 14.09 -7.03 17.99
CA ALA A 275 13.56 -5.92 17.21
C ALA A 275 13.41 -4.63 18.03
N ILE A 276 13.00 -4.70 19.31
CA ILE A 276 12.89 -3.53 20.19
C ILE A 276 14.26 -2.89 20.39
N GLY A 277 15.30 -3.68 20.69
CA GLY A 277 16.67 -3.17 20.84
C GLY A 277 17.17 -2.48 19.56
N GLY A 278 16.90 -3.08 18.39
CA GLY A 278 17.25 -2.51 17.10
C GLY A 278 16.45 -1.27 16.71
N ALA A 279 15.17 -1.21 17.10
CA ALA A 279 14.28 -0.10 16.77
C ALA A 279 14.77 1.22 17.36
N PHE A 280 15.18 1.23 18.64
CA PHE A 280 15.74 2.43 19.28
C PHE A 280 16.98 2.94 18.53
N TRP A 281 17.88 2.04 18.15
CA TRP A 281 19.07 2.40 17.39
C TRP A 281 18.73 2.91 15.98
N ALA A 282 17.80 2.23 15.29
CA ALA A 282 17.36 2.58 13.93
C ALA A 282 16.69 3.96 13.87
N VAL A 283 15.86 4.31 14.85
CA VAL A 283 15.23 5.64 14.91
C VAL A 283 16.26 6.74 15.16
N ALA A 284 17.20 6.50 16.07
CA ALA A 284 18.19 7.52 16.45
C ALA A 284 19.30 7.70 15.41
N ARG A 285 19.78 6.61 14.80
CA ARG A 285 21.01 6.59 13.97
C ARG A 285 20.87 5.79 12.67
N GLY A 286 19.72 5.18 12.43
CA GLY A 286 19.49 4.39 11.23
C GLY A 286 19.36 5.22 9.96
N ASP A 287 19.48 4.53 8.84
CA ASP A 287 19.22 5.00 7.47
C ASP A 287 17.73 4.86 7.08
N ALA A 288 17.41 5.17 5.83
CA ALA A 288 16.04 5.02 5.31
C ALA A 288 15.51 3.58 5.39
N PHE A 289 16.38 2.58 5.18
CA PHE A 289 16.02 1.15 5.30
C PHE A 289 15.54 0.80 6.70
N SER A 290 16.36 1.07 7.70
CA SER A 290 16.09 0.68 9.07
C SER A 290 14.94 1.48 9.69
N ARG A 291 14.81 2.76 9.35
CA ARG A 291 13.65 3.57 9.75
C ARG A 291 12.36 3.08 9.10
N TYR A 292 12.40 2.61 7.86
CA TYR A 292 11.23 1.96 7.25
C TYR A 292 10.81 0.71 8.00
N LEU A 293 11.74 -0.16 8.39
CA LEU A 293 11.39 -1.38 9.12
C LEU A 293 10.67 -1.08 10.45
N VAL A 294 11.15 -0.06 11.18
CA VAL A 294 10.47 0.41 12.40
C VAL A 294 9.11 0.99 12.07
N PHE A 295 9.02 1.86 11.06
CA PHE A 295 7.76 2.47 10.64
C PHE A 295 6.75 1.41 10.19
N TRP A 296 7.16 0.43 9.38
CA TRP A 296 6.31 -0.66 8.91
C TRP A 296 5.79 -1.50 10.07
N LEU A 297 6.66 -1.86 11.03
CA LEU A 297 6.25 -2.56 12.25
C LEU A 297 5.19 -1.76 13.03
N VAL A 298 5.52 -0.52 13.39
CA VAL A 298 4.67 0.33 14.24
C VAL A 298 3.34 0.63 13.54
N ALA A 299 3.38 1.04 12.27
CA ALA A 299 2.18 1.39 11.52
C ALA A 299 1.26 0.17 11.30
N THR A 300 1.82 -1.02 11.04
CA THR A 300 1.01 -2.24 10.90
C THR A 300 0.37 -2.61 12.24
N TRP A 301 1.14 -2.55 13.32
CA TRP A 301 0.64 -2.86 14.67
C TRP A 301 -0.49 -1.91 15.08
N LEU A 302 -0.27 -0.60 14.93
CA LEU A 302 -1.27 0.42 15.24
C LEU A 302 -2.51 0.28 14.35
N GLY A 303 -2.32 0.12 13.03
CA GLY A 303 -3.41 -0.03 12.09
C GLY A 303 -4.31 -1.23 12.39
N LEU A 304 -3.72 -2.40 12.66
CA LEU A 304 -4.48 -3.59 13.02
C LEU A 304 -5.11 -3.50 14.42
N SER A 305 -4.48 -2.81 15.36
CA SER A 305 -5.06 -2.60 16.70
C SER A 305 -6.24 -1.63 16.67
N TRP A 306 -6.21 -0.67 15.74
CA TRP A 306 -7.28 0.30 15.53
C TRP A 306 -8.45 -0.26 14.70
N ALA A 307 -8.18 -1.08 13.69
CA ALA A 307 -9.20 -1.70 12.85
C ALA A 307 -10.23 -2.51 13.66
N GLY A 308 -11.49 -2.49 13.22
CA GLY A 308 -12.60 -3.20 13.88
C GLY A 308 -12.44 -4.72 13.81
N GLU A 309 -12.03 -5.23 12.65
CA GLU A 309 -11.71 -6.65 12.47
C GLU A 309 -10.41 -7.02 13.17
N LYS A 310 -10.50 -7.93 14.15
CA LYS A 310 -9.33 -8.44 14.90
C LYS A 310 -9.33 -9.95 14.93
N MET A 311 -8.30 -10.53 14.31
CA MET A 311 -8.20 -11.97 14.14
C MET A 311 -6.78 -12.46 14.42
N PRO A 312 -6.61 -13.64 15.04
CA PRO A 312 -5.29 -14.20 15.35
C PRO A 312 -4.32 -14.25 14.14
N TRP A 313 -4.82 -14.57 12.94
CA TRP A 313 -4.00 -14.69 11.73
C TRP A 313 -3.43 -13.37 11.22
N LEU A 314 -4.07 -12.24 11.51
CA LEU A 314 -3.56 -10.92 11.12
C LEU A 314 -2.24 -10.58 11.84
N ASN A 315 -1.93 -11.29 12.94
CA ASN A 315 -0.64 -11.20 13.61
C ASN A 315 0.54 -11.54 12.68
N THR A 316 0.31 -12.32 11.63
CA THR A 316 1.32 -12.62 10.59
C THR A 316 1.89 -11.34 9.98
N HIS A 317 1.05 -10.31 9.78
CA HIS A 317 1.46 -9.03 9.18
C HIS A 317 2.25 -8.15 10.15
N ILE A 318 2.15 -8.38 11.46
CA ILE A 318 2.99 -7.74 12.49
C ILE A 318 4.29 -8.54 12.69
N ALA A 319 4.20 -9.87 12.71
CA ALA A 319 5.34 -10.77 12.86
C ALA A 319 6.35 -10.62 11.71
N LEU A 320 5.88 -10.37 10.48
CA LEU A 320 6.73 -10.21 9.30
C LEU A 320 7.75 -9.05 9.44
N PRO A 321 7.34 -7.78 9.62
CA PRO A 321 8.29 -6.68 9.86
C PRO A 321 9.11 -6.88 11.13
N THR A 322 8.52 -7.46 12.19
CA THR A 322 9.25 -7.77 13.43
C THR A 322 10.43 -8.70 13.15
N CYS A 323 10.21 -9.78 12.41
CA CYS A 323 11.25 -10.75 12.04
C CYS A 323 12.36 -10.13 11.20
N ILE A 324 12.02 -9.24 10.26
CA ILE A 324 13.00 -8.59 9.39
C ILE A 324 13.83 -7.58 10.19
N LEU A 325 13.19 -6.78 11.04
CA LEU A 325 13.87 -5.85 11.93
C LEU A 325 14.79 -6.59 12.90
N ALA A 326 14.35 -7.70 13.48
CA ALA A 326 15.17 -8.56 14.32
C ALA A 326 16.39 -9.11 13.56
N ALA A 327 16.19 -9.61 12.33
CA ALA A 327 17.28 -10.12 11.50
C ALA A 327 18.31 -9.03 11.16
N TRP A 328 17.84 -7.84 10.77
CA TRP A 328 18.70 -6.68 10.52
C TRP A 328 19.48 -6.26 11.77
N THR A 329 18.84 -6.28 12.94
CA THR A 329 19.47 -5.94 14.22
C THR A 329 20.55 -6.94 14.57
N ALA A 330 20.27 -8.23 14.44
CA ALA A 330 21.23 -9.29 14.69
C ALA A 330 22.44 -9.19 13.74
N GLN A 331 22.19 -8.93 12.45
CA GLN A 331 23.26 -8.70 11.48
C GLN A 331 24.15 -7.53 11.90
N ARG A 332 23.55 -6.40 12.29
CA ARG A 332 24.28 -5.19 12.65
C ARG A 332 25.00 -5.27 13.99
N ALA A 333 24.56 -6.12 14.89
CA ALA A 333 25.29 -6.42 16.12
C ALA A 333 26.54 -7.28 15.87
N TRP A 334 26.57 -8.01 14.74
CA TRP A 334 27.66 -8.91 14.39
C TRP A 334 28.74 -8.27 13.49
N THR A 335 28.43 -7.14 12.84
CA THR A 335 29.31 -6.43 11.89
C THR A 335 29.77 -5.09 12.43
#